data_AF-A0A6L3Y4C6-F1
#
_entry.id   AF-A0A6L3Y4C6-F1
#
_cell.length_a   1.000
_cell.length_b   1.000
_cell.length_c   1.000
_cell.angle_alpha   90.00
_cell.angle_beta   90.00
_cell.angle_gamma   90.00
#
_symmetry.space_group_name_H-M   'P 1'
#
loop_
_entity.id
_entity.type
_entity.pdbx_description
1 polymer ?
#
loop_
_entity_poly.entity_id
_entity_poly.type
_entity_poly.pdbx_seq_one_letter_code
_entity_poly.pdbx_strand_id
1 'polypeptide(L)'
;VEPLPLKSGTAAPRSPVNNCGKLTGGDTSLPAPTPSEHAAAVLNLVDDGVIEWNDPEVVRALRSALKHGLRRPNRQQRNGSPLKPHEIAPSARLNRSERMQITRIRVDLAQNGIRPQRWELEALARGATVNYDGKKFTYPVADEWPGFTMDH
;
A
#
# COMPACT_ATOMS: atom_id res chain seq x y z
N VAL A 1 61.12 4.76 -5.80
CA VAL A 1 59.72 4.89 -6.29
C VAL A 1 58.84 4.23 -5.25
N GLU A 2 58.16 5.03 -4.44
CA GLU A 2 57.22 4.59 -3.40
C GLU A 2 55.88 4.17 -4.05
N PRO A 3 55.26 3.05 -3.64
CA PRO A 3 53.91 2.72 -4.08
C PRO A 3 52.87 3.45 -3.21
N LEU A 4 52.06 4.30 -3.84
CA LEU A 4 50.94 5.03 -3.22
C LEU A 4 49.84 4.06 -2.74
N PRO A 5 49.25 4.24 -1.54
CA PRO A 5 48.16 3.40 -1.06
C PRO A 5 46.84 3.83 -1.72
N LEU A 6 46.32 3.01 -2.63
CA LEU A 6 44.97 3.17 -3.16
C LEU A 6 43.96 2.80 -2.07
N LYS A 7 43.35 3.83 -1.48
CA LYS A 7 42.22 3.75 -0.56
C LYS A 7 41.06 3.02 -1.26
N SER A 8 40.79 1.79 -0.86
CA SER A 8 39.59 1.04 -1.25
C SER A 8 38.38 1.78 -0.68
N GLY A 9 37.62 2.44 -1.55
CA GLY A 9 36.35 3.07 -1.20
C GLY A 9 35.34 1.98 -0.86
N THR A 10 35.03 1.85 0.43
CA THR A 10 33.95 1.02 0.96
C THR A 10 32.67 1.28 0.16
N ALA A 11 32.13 0.20 -0.40
CA ALA A 11 30.94 0.18 -1.23
C ALA A 11 29.79 1.01 -0.62
N ALA A 12 29.24 1.94 -1.40
CA ALA A 12 27.94 2.52 -1.12
C ALA A 12 26.90 1.39 -0.99
N PRO A 13 25.99 1.42 0.00
CA PRO A 13 24.96 0.39 0.15
C PRO A 13 24.11 0.35 -1.11
N ARG A 14 24.19 -0.77 -1.84
CA ARG A 14 23.43 -0.96 -3.07
C ARG A 14 21.93 -0.98 -2.73
N SER A 15 21.17 -0.21 -3.51
CA SER A 15 19.71 -0.13 -3.48
C SER A 15 19.07 -1.53 -3.61
N PRO A 16 17.91 -1.82 -2.98
CA PRO A 16 17.35 -3.17 -2.87
C PRO A 16 16.81 -3.79 -4.18
N VAL A 17 17.00 -3.16 -5.33
CA VAL A 17 16.30 -3.57 -6.54
C VAL A 17 17.22 -4.42 -7.41
N ASN A 18 16.77 -5.67 -7.61
CA ASN A 18 17.13 -6.71 -8.58
C ASN A 18 18.50 -7.44 -8.52
N ASN A 19 18.51 -8.53 -7.75
CA ASN A 19 19.43 -9.66 -7.95
C ASN A 19 19.14 -10.37 -9.30
N CYS A 20 19.89 -10.04 -10.35
CA CYS A 20 20.09 -10.92 -11.52
C CYS A 20 21.49 -11.57 -11.51
N GLY A 21 22.00 -11.88 -10.32
CA GLY A 21 23.19 -12.71 -10.16
C GLY A 21 22.79 -14.17 -10.02
N LYS A 22 23.07 -14.97 -11.05
CA LYS A 22 22.96 -16.43 -11.06
C LYS A 22 23.62 -17.01 -9.79
N LEU A 23 22.84 -17.65 -8.91
CA LEU A 23 23.39 -18.39 -7.78
C LEU A 23 24.03 -19.68 -8.30
N THR A 24 25.33 -19.64 -8.60
CA THR A 24 26.17 -20.84 -8.63
C THR A 24 26.61 -21.11 -7.21
N GLY A 25 26.05 -22.15 -6.60
CA GLY A 25 26.42 -22.61 -5.26
C GLY A 25 25.46 -23.71 -4.85
N GLY A 26 25.84 -24.96 -5.14
CA GLY A 26 25.06 -26.13 -4.78
C GLY A 26 25.18 -26.39 -3.30
N ASP A 27 24.12 -26.10 -2.56
CA ASP A 27 23.91 -26.65 -1.23
C ASP A 27 22.65 -27.53 -1.32
N THR A 28 22.84 -28.84 -1.34
CA THR A 28 21.78 -29.81 -1.07
C THR A 28 21.43 -29.72 0.41
N SER A 29 20.85 -28.59 0.82
CA SER A 29 20.22 -28.46 2.11
C SER A 29 18.87 -29.14 2.01
N LEU A 30 18.64 -30.15 2.84
CA LEU A 30 17.32 -30.76 2.96
C LEU A 30 16.28 -29.66 3.19
N PRO A 31 15.08 -29.75 2.60
CA PRO A 31 14.06 -28.73 2.81
C PRO A 31 13.83 -28.58 4.32
N ALA A 32 14.04 -27.37 4.84
CA ALA A 32 13.73 -27.08 6.23
C ALA A 32 12.26 -27.41 6.49
N PRO A 33 11.94 -28.09 7.60
CA PRO A 33 10.57 -28.52 7.88
C PRO A 33 9.64 -27.32 7.87
N THR A 34 8.48 -27.49 7.23
CA THR A 34 7.50 -26.41 7.20
C THR A 34 7.04 -26.11 8.63
N PRO A 35 6.66 -24.87 8.96
CA PRO A 35 6.17 -24.55 10.31
C PRO A 35 4.96 -25.40 10.74
N SER A 36 4.17 -25.87 9.78
CA SER A 36 3.12 -26.87 9.98
C SER A 36 3.65 -28.26 10.36
N GLU A 37 4.68 -28.76 9.69
CA GLU A 37 5.33 -30.03 10.03
C GLU A 37 6.01 -29.96 11.41
N HIS A 38 6.67 -28.83 11.70
CA HIS A 38 7.27 -28.59 13.01
C HIS A 38 6.22 -28.56 14.13
N ALA A 39 5.08 -27.90 13.91
CA ALA A 39 3.98 -27.90 14.88
C ALA A 39 3.37 -29.29 15.08
N ALA A 40 3.25 -30.11 14.04
CA ALA A 40 2.77 -31.48 14.17
C ALA A 40 3.72 -32.35 15.02
N ALA A 41 5.03 -32.22 14.81
CA ALA A 41 6.02 -32.92 15.65
C ALA A 41 5.97 -32.47 17.12
N VAL A 42 5.75 -31.18 17.37
CA VAL A 42 5.60 -30.63 18.72
C VAL A 42 4.32 -31.16 19.40
N LEU A 43 3.22 -31.31 18.66
CA LEU A 43 1.98 -31.88 19.21
C LEU A 43 2.16 -33.34 19.64
N ASN A 44 2.89 -34.16 18.86
CA ASN A 44 3.18 -35.54 19.25
C ASN A 44 3.97 -35.62 20.57
N LEU A 45 4.91 -34.70 20.81
CA LEU A 45 5.69 -34.65 22.06
C LEU A 45 4.84 -34.22 23.27
N VAL A 46 3.81 -33.39 23.02
CA VAL A 46 2.84 -33.00 24.05
C VAL A 46 1.90 -34.16 24.37
N ASP A 47 1.45 -34.92 23.36
CA ASP A 47 0.63 -36.12 23.53
C ASP A 47 1.39 -37.26 24.24
N ASP A 48 2.69 -37.39 23.98
CA ASP A 48 3.59 -38.32 24.68
C ASP A 48 3.92 -37.86 26.12
N GLY A 49 3.43 -36.69 26.54
CA GLY A 49 3.65 -36.12 27.88
C GLY A 49 5.08 -35.64 28.15
N VAL A 50 5.90 -35.52 27.10
CA VAL A 50 7.31 -35.11 27.19
C VAL A 50 7.42 -33.60 27.40
N ILE A 51 6.47 -32.82 26.88
CA ILE A 51 6.45 -31.35 26.95
C ILE A 51 5.06 -30.88 27.38
N GLU A 52 4.99 -29.86 28.24
CA GLU A 52 3.73 -29.29 28.72
C GLU A 52 3.14 -28.28 27.72
N TRP A 53 1.81 -28.20 27.64
CA TRP A 53 1.09 -27.21 26.82
C TRP A 53 1.47 -25.75 27.10
N ASN A 54 1.90 -25.44 28.32
CA ASN A 54 2.30 -24.09 28.74
C ASN A 54 3.73 -23.73 28.33
N ASP A 55 4.48 -24.67 27.75
CA ASP A 55 5.83 -24.41 27.31
C ASP A 55 5.84 -23.29 26.23
N PRO A 56 6.68 -22.25 26.39
CA PRO A 56 6.74 -21.14 25.45
C PRO A 56 7.11 -21.57 24.02
N GLU A 57 7.83 -22.68 23.85
CA GLU A 57 8.20 -23.25 22.57
C GLU A 57 7.00 -23.89 21.86
N VAL A 58 6.12 -24.58 22.60
CA VAL A 58 4.87 -25.14 22.08
C VAL A 58 3.95 -24.02 21.59
N VAL A 59 3.78 -22.98 22.41
CA VAL A 59 2.97 -21.80 22.04
C VAL A 59 3.55 -21.09 20.80
N ARG A 60 4.88 -21.02 20.69
CA ARG A 60 5.57 -20.39 19.54
C ARG A 60 5.40 -21.22 18.27
N ALA A 61 5.54 -22.55 18.34
CA ALA A 61 5.37 -23.45 17.21
C ALA A 61 3.93 -23.44 16.68
N LEU A 62 2.93 -23.46 17.57
CA LEU A 62 1.54 -23.39 17.15
C LEU A 62 1.19 -22.02 16.54
N ARG A 63 1.67 -20.93 17.14
CA ARG A 63 1.48 -19.57 16.60
C ARG A 63 2.15 -19.39 15.24
N SER A 64 3.31 -19.99 15.01
CA SER A 64 3.99 -19.91 13.72
C SER A 64 3.20 -20.67 12.64
N ALA A 65 2.75 -21.89 12.92
CA ALA A 65 1.90 -22.67 12.02
C ALA A 65 0.60 -21.92 11.66
N LEU A 66 -0.09 -21.35 12.65
CA LEU A 66 -1.30 -20.55 12.43
C LEU A 66 -1.04 -19.33 11.54
N LYS A 67 0.05 -18.59 11.79
CA LYS A 67 0.44 -17.44 10.96
C LYS A 67 0.78 -17.81 9.52
N HIS A 68 1.27 -19.03 9.29
CA HIS A 68 1.55 -19.52 7.94
C HIS A 68 0.27 -19.87 7.16
N GLY A 69 -0.77 -20.36 7.84
CA GLY A 69 -2.08 -20.63 7.23
C GLY A 69 -2.97 -19.40 7.03
N LEU A 70 -2.73 -18.32 7.78
CA LEU A 70 -3.47 -17.07 7.65
C LEU A 70 -3.19 -16.40 6.30
N ARG A 71 -4.27 -16.05 5.57
CA ARG A 71 -4.18 -15.18 4.40
C ARG A 71 -3.48 -13.89 4.80
N ARG A 72 -2.30 -13.65 4.24
CA ARG A 72 -1.62 -12.36 4.39
C ARG A 72 -2.54 -11.27 3.82
N PRO A 73 -2.75 -10.14 4.53
CA PRO A 73 -3.52 -9.04 3.97
C PRO A 73 -2.89 -8.65 2.64
N ASN A 74 -3.68 -8.72 1.58
CA ASN A 74 -3.22 -8.37 0.25
C ASN A 74 -2.87 -6.88 0.24
N ARG A 75 -1.56 -6.57 0.22
CA ARG A 75 -1.05 -5.19 0.14
C ARG A 75 -1.10 -4.64 -1.28
N GLN A 76 -1.66 -5.36 -2.25
CA GLN A 76 -1.85 -4.81 -3.58
C GLN A 76 -2.78 -3.60 -3.54
N GLN A 77 -2.47 -2.64 -4.41
CA GLN A 77 -3.30 -1.49 -4.68
C GLN A 77 -4.74 -1.97 -4.93
N ARG A 78 -5.70 -1.45 -4.16
CA ARG A 78 -7.10 -1.81 -4.32
C ARG A 78 -7.54 -1.54 -5.75
N ASN A 79 -8.45 -2.38 -6.24
CA ASN A 79 -9.16 -2.11 -7.48
C ASN A 79 -9.79 -0.71 -7.42
N GLY A 80 -9.82 0.00 -8.55
CA GLY A 80 -10.39 1.35 -8.66
C GLY A 80 -11.92 1.42 -8.49
N SER A 81 -12.53 0.41 -7.88
CA SER A 81 -13.96 0.42 -7.58
C SER A 81 -14.28 1.51 -6.55
N PRO A 82 -15.40 2.24 -6.69
CA PRO A 82 -15.80 3.26 -5.73
C PRO A 82 -15.89 2.69 -4.30
N LEU A 83 -15.27 3.40 -3.34
CA LEU A 83 -15.32 3.04 -1.93
C LEU A 83 -16.73 3.23 -1.35
N LYS A 84 -17.12 2.38 -0.40
CA LYS A 84 -18.34 2.64 0.37
C LYS A 84 -18.11 3.86 1.29
N PRO A 85 -19.14 4.65 1.61
CA PRO A 85 -18.98 5.86 2.42
C PRO A 85 -18.28 5.67 3.78
N HIS A 86 -18.44 4.50 4.40
CA HIS A 86 -17.78 4.17 5.68
C HIS A 86 -16.34 3.70 5.51
N GLU A 87 -15.94 3.25 4.31
CA GLU A 87 -14.57 2.87 3.98
C GLU A 87 -13.72 4.10 3.63
N ILE A 88 -14.35 5.21 3.28
CA ILE A 88 -13.68 6.48 3.02
C ILE A 88 -13.27 7.10 4.36
N ALA A 89 -11.96 7.33 4.51
CA ALA A 89 -11.40 8.03 5.64
C ALA A 89 -12.12 9.37 5.87
N PRO A 90 -12.34 9.80 7.12
CA PRO A 90 -13.05 11.05 7.40
C PRO A 90 -12.52 12.26 6.63
N SER A 91 -11.20 12.36 6.47
CA SER A 91 -10.51 13.41 5.70
C SER A 91 -10.73 13.35 4.19
N ALA A 92 -11.05 12.17 3.65
CA ALA A 92 -11.35 11.98 2.24
C ALA A 92 -12.85 12.15 1.94
N ARG A 93 -13.69 12.39 2.93
CA ARG A 93 -15.12 12.70 2.71
C ARG A 93 -15.26 14.14 2.26
N LEU A 94 -16.17 14.38 1.33
CA LEU A 94 -16.47 15.74 0.89
C LEU A 94 -17.14 16.53 2.00
N ASN A 95 -16.63 17.75 2.21
CA ASN A 95 -17.19 18.79 3.06
C ASN A 95 -18.49 19.36 2.46
N ARG A 96 -19.26 20.09 3.27
CA ARG A 96 -20.56 20.64 2.85
C ARG A 96 -20.42 21.61 1.67
N SER A 97 -19.39 22.45 1.69
CA SER A 97 -19.05 23.41 0.63
C SER A 97 -18.71 22.69 -0.68
N GLU A 98 -17.83 21.70 -0.64
CA GLU A 98 -17.46 20.87 -1.79
C GLU A 98 -18.68 20.14 -2.38
N ARG A 99 -19.57 19.58 -1.54
CA ARG A 99 -20.82 18.94 -2.00
C ARG A 99 -21.74 19.93 -2.73
N MET A 100 -21.81 21.17 -2.26
CA MET A 100 -22.61 22.20 -2.91
C MET A 100 -22.00 22.61 -4.26
N GLN A 101 -20.67 22.66 -4.33
CA GLN A 101 -19.92 22.96 -5.53
C GLN A 101 -20.11 21.88 -6.62
N ILE A 102 -20.20 20.60 -6.24
CA ILE A 102 -20.46 19.50 -7.18
C ILE A 102 -21.71 19.74 -8.03
N THR A 103 -22.80 20.23 -7.43
CA THR A 103 -24.03 20.50 -8.18
C THR A 103 -23.80 21.60 -9.22
N ARG A 104 -23.05 22.65 -8.89
CA ARG A 104 -22.71 23.74 -9.82
C ARG A 104 -21.82 23.24 -10.96
N ILE A 105 -20.75 22.51 -10.63
CA ILE A 105 -19.84 21.88 -11.60
C ILE A 105 -20.62 20.97 -12.56
N ARG A 106 -21.55 20.17 -12.02
CA ARG A 106 -22.33 19.24 -12.83
C ARG A 106 -23.21 19.94 -13.86
N VAL A 107 -23.85 21.05 -13.47
CA VAL A 107 -24.68 21.85 -14.38
C VAL A 107 -23.82 22.50 -15.47
N ASP A 108 -22.68 23.08 -15.10
CA ASP A 108 -21.75 23.71 -16.04
C ASP A 108 -21.17 22.69 -17.05
N LEU A 109 -20.72 21.52 -16.58
CA LEU A 109 -20.27 20.45 -17.47
C LEU A 109 -21.40 19.95 -18.39
N ALA A 110 -22.63 19.85 -17.89
CA ALA A 110 -23.77 19.46 -18.72
C ALA A 110 -24.12 20.50 -19.80
N GLN A 111 -23.94 21.79 -19.53
CA GLN A 111 -24.06 22.86 -20.54
C GLN A 111 -23.01 22.73 -21.64
N ASN A 112 -21.83 22.21 -21.30
CA ASN A 112 -20.78 21.85 -22.25
C ASN A 112 -21.01 20.49 -22.93
N GLY A 113 -22.14 19.81 -22.69
CA GLY A 113 -22.47 18.50 -23.23
C GLY A 113 -21.72 17.33 -22.56
N ILE A 114 -21.02 17.57 -21.47
CA ILE A 114 -20.20 16.59 -20.76
C ILE A 114 -21.07 15.88 -19.71
N ARG A 115 -20.99 14.55 -19.65
CA ARG A 115 -21.63 13.72 -18.62
C ARG A 115 -20.57 13.21 -17.64
N PRO A 116 -20.28 13.95 -16.57
CA PRO A 116 -19.17 13.62 -15.70
C PRO A 116 -19.44 12.40 -14.83
N GLN A 117 -18.40 11.60 -14.62
CA GLN A 117 -18.38 10.51 -13.65
C GLN A 117 -18.28 11.07 -12.23
N ARG A 118 -18.61 10.23 -11.25
CA ARG A 118 -18.56 10.62 -9.84
C ARG A 118 -17.17 11.07 -9.41
N TRP A 119 -16.13 10.30 -9.74
CA TRP A 119 -14.77 10.64 -9.36
C TRP A 119 -14.29 11.94 -10.01
N GLU A 120 -14.76 12.28 -11.22
CA GLU A 120 -14.41 13.52 -11.91
C GLU A 120 -15.00 14.73 -11.20
N LEU A 121 -16.27 14.66 -10.79
CA LEU A 121 -16.91 15.70 -9.98
C LEU A 121 -16.20 15.88 -8.64
N GLU A 122 -15.82 14.78 -8.00
CA GLU A 122 -15.11 14.78 -6.73
C GLU A 122 -13.68 15.32 -6.84
N ALA A 123 -13.02 15.11 -7.99
CA ALA A 123 -11.70 15.67 -8.28
C ALA A 123 -11.80 17.18 -8.54
N LEU A 124 -12.75 17.60 -9.38
CA LEU A 124 -12.98 19.00 -9.72
C LEU A 124 -13.40 19.84 -8.51
N ALA A 125 -14.26 19.30 -7.64
CA ALA A 125 -14.66 19.98 -6.40
C ALA A 125 -13.50 20.20 -5.41
N ARG A 126 -12.44 19.38 -5.52
CA ARG A 126 -11.21 19.52 -4.73
C ARG A 126 -10.14 20.39 -5.42
N GLY A 127 -10.48 21.02 -6.55
CA GLY A 127 -9.57 21.87 -7.32
C GLY A 127 -8.62 21.13 -8.25
N ALA A 128 -8.84 19.83 -8.51
CA ALA A 128 -8.10 19.15 -9.55
C ALA A 128 -8.50 19.70 -10.93
N THR A 129 -7.63 19.45 -11.92
CA THR A 129 -7.92 19.75 -13.32
C THR A 129 -8.29 18.46 -14.05
N VAL A 130 -9.45 18.44 -14.71
CA VAL A 130 -9.88 17.31 -15.55
C VAL A 130 -9.89 17.75 -17.00
N ASN A 131 -9.42 16.88 -17.89
CA ASN A 131 -9.39 17.13 -19.34
C ASN A 131 -10.47 16.29 -20.03
N TYR A 132 -11.38 16.95 -20.72
CA TYR A 132 -12.39 16.31 -21.58
C TYR A 132 -12.12 16.72 -23.03
N ASP A 133 -11.81 15.76 -23.90
CA ASP A 133 -11.62 15.97 -25.33
C ASP A 133 -10.67 17.14 -25.69
N GLY A 134 -9.61 17.32 -24.90
CA GLY A 134 -8.62 18.39 -25.08
C GLY A 134 -8.95 19.70 -24.38
N LYS A 135 -10.14 19.85 -23.79
CA LYS A 135 -10.54 21.00 -22.97
C LYS A 135 -10.27 20.73 -21.49
N LYS A 136 -9.50 21.62 -20.87
CA LYS A 136 -9.19 21.55 -19.44
C LYS A 136 -10.25 22.31 -18.63
N PHE A 137 -10.75 21.66 -17.59
CA PHE A 137 -11.69 22.25 -16.64
C PHE A 137 -11.05 22.25 -15.25
N THR A 138 -11.09 23.42 -14.62
CA THR A 138 -10.57 23.64 -13.27
C THR A 138 -11.56 24.55 -12.55
N TYR A 139 -11.86 24.24 -11.29
CA TYR A 139 -12.77 25.04 -10.47
C TYR A 139 -12.05 25.46 -9.19
N PRO A 140 -12.33 26.67 -8.65
CA PRO A 140 -11.72 27.13 -7.42
C PRO A 140 -12.10 26.21 -6.26
N VAL A 141 -11.15 25.87 -5.38
CA VAL A 141 -11.45 25.06 -4.19
C VAL A 141 -12.36 25.88 -3.28
N ALA A 142 -13.40 25.25 -2.72
CA ALA A 142 -14.35 25.95 -1.84
C ALA A 142 -13.73 26.43 -0.51
N ASP A 143 -12.56 25.92 -0.14
CA ASP A 143 -11.72 26.52 0.89
C ASP A 143 -10.90 27.66 0.26
N GLU A 144 -11.44 28.88 0.32
CA GLU A 144 -10.59 30.05 0.41
C GLU A 144 -9.74 29.89 1.68
N TRP A 145 -8.50 29.40 1.52
CA TRP A 145 -7.46 29.71 2.50
C TRP A 145 -7.17 31.21 2.32
N PRO A 146 -7.49 32.08 3.29
CA PRO A 146 -7.47 33.54 3.11
C PRO A 146 -6.06 34.13 3.09
N GLY A 147 -5.05 33.36 2.67
CA GLY A 147 -3.63 33.70 2.77
C GLY A 147 -2.79 33.48 1.51
N PHE A 148 -3.38 33.06 0.39
CA PHE A 148 -2.64 32.92 -0.88
C PHE A 148 -3.40 33.58 -2.03
N THR A 149 -3.41 34.90 -2.05
CA THR A 149 -3.61 35.66 -3.29
C THR A 149 -2.32 35.54 -4.10
N MET A 150 -2.32 34.69 -5.13
CA MET A 150 -1.36 34.89 -6.22
C MET A 150 -1.89 36.05 -7.06
N ASP A 151 -1.41 37.24 -6.75
CA ASP A 151 -1.53 38.39 -7.65
C ASP A 151 -0.77 38.06 -8.93
N HIS A 152 -1.46 38.19 -10.06
CA HIS A 152 -0.91 38.09 -11.42
C HIS A 152 -0.65 39.48 -11.98
#